data_AF-A0A9P8SPJ6-F1
#
_entry.id   AF-A0A9P8SPJ6-F1
#
_cell.length_a   1.000
_cell.length_b   1.000
_cell.length_c   1.000
_cell.angle_alpha   90.00
_cell.angle_beta   90.00
_cell.angle_gamma   90.00
#
_symmetry.space_group_name_H-M   'P 1'
#
loop_
_entity.id
_entity.type
_entity.pdbx_description
1 polymer ?
#
loop_
_entity_poly.entity_id
_entity_poly.type
_entity_poly.pdbx_seq_one_letter_code
_entity_poly.pdbx_strand_id
1 'polypeptide(L)'
;KRNATMQFVLVLLTALTVYIIVSTNVRLRELLHLRLKENHRCESFPCDGHFALTTFLAGDYDGKEGDHDDDDTYFVAARVLTYQLLHAPRIRLQSPTPFIVLVTKDVRESKRPRLRDDGASVVEVDQIEHNISISEPRWVQTITKLRVFDPTAVPYSTALYLDTDIVLTRLIDSIFSDPK
;
A
#
# COMPACT_ATOMS: atom_id res chain seq x y z
N LYS A 1 51.10 12.49 -34.81
CA LYS A 1 49.98 11.52 -34.98
C LYS A 1 49.68 10.70 -33.72
N ARG A 2 50.67 10.28 -32.93
CA ARG A 2 50.49 9.46 -31.70
C ARG A 2 49.67 10.14 -30.58
N ASN A 3 49.79 11.46 -30.41
CA ASN A 3 49.07 12.21 -29.36
C ASN A 3 47.56 12.30 -29.58
N ALA A 4 47.11 12.48 -30.83
CA ALA A 4 45.68 12.52 -31.14
C ALA A 4 45.02 11.17 -30.87
N THR A 5 45.64 10.07 -31.34
CA THR A 5 45.14 8.71 -31.07
C THR A 5 45.09 8.41 -29.58
N MET A 6 46.08 8.87 -28.79
CA MET A 6 46.10 8.66 -27.34
C MET A 6 45.01 9.46 -26.62
N GLN A 7 44.71 10.70 -27.06
CA GLN A 7 43.59 11.49 -26.56
C GLN A 7 42.23 10.87 -26.90
N PHE A 8 42.05 10.37 -28.13
CA PHE A 8 40.82 9.69 -28.53
C PHE A 8 40.57 8.42 -27.70
N VAL A 9 41.61 7.62 -27.46
CA VAL A 9 41.51 6.42 -26.61
C VAL A 9 41.15 6.79 -25.17
N LEU A 10 41.74 7.86 -24.62
CA LEU A 10 41.43 8.31 -23.26
C LEU A 10 39.97 8.78 -23.13
N VAL A 11 39.48 9.55 -24.09
CA VAL A 11 38.07 10.00 -24.12
C VAL A 11 37.11 8.82 -24.20
N LEU A 12 37.38 7.84 -25.07
CA LEU A 12 36.59 6.62 -25.19
C LEU A 12 36.55 5.81 -23.89
N LEU A 13 37.69 5.67 -23.20
CA LEU A 13 37.77 4.98 -21.91
C LEU A 13 36.95 5.71 -20.85
N THR A 14 37.03 7.04 -20.78
CA THR A 14 36.23 7.81 -19.82
C THR A 14 34.74 7.71 -20.10
N ALA A 15 34.31 7.82 -21.36
CA ALA A 15 32.91 7.67 -21.74
C ALA A 15 32.38 6.26 -21.42
N LEU A 16 33.19 5.23 -21.67
CA LEU A 16 32.85 3.85 -21.33
C LEU A 16 32.71 3.66 -19.82
N THR A 17 33.62 4.22 -19.01
CA THR A 17 33.50 4.13 -17.54
C THR A 17 32.27 4.84 -17.01
N VAL A 18 31.95 6.04 -17.52
CA VAL A 18 30.72 6.76 -17.15
C VAL A 18 29.47 5.97 -17.55
N TYR A 19 29.44 5.41 -18.76
CA TYR A 19 28.35 4.57 -19.21
C TYR A 19 28.16 3.33 -18.34
N ILE A 20 29.26 2.64 -17.98
CA ILE A 20 29.20 1.48 -17.09
C ILE A 20 28.67 1.89 -15.70
N ILE A 21 29.14 3.00 -15.13
CA ILE A 21 28.67 3.49 -13.83
C ILE A 21 27.17 3.86 -13.88
N VAL A 22 26.73 4.59 -14.90
CA VAL A 22 25.32 4.97 -15.03
C VAL A 22 24.44 3.74 -15.28
N SER A 23 24.85 2.86 -16.19
CA SER A 23 24.13 1.62 -16.53
C SER A 23 24.02 0.68 -15.33
N THR A 24 25.11 0.49 -14.59
CA THR A 24 25.10 -0.35 -13.38
C THR A 24 24.26 0.27 -12.27
N ASN A 25 24.27 1.60 -12.08
CA ASN A 25 23.40 2.25 -11.10
C ASN A 25 21.91 2.16 -11.47
N VAL A 26 21.55 2.36 -12.75
CA VAL A 26 20.16 2.19 -13.22
C VAL A 26 19.70 0.75 -13.02
N ARG A 27 20.54 -0.23 -13.42
CA ARG A 27 20.24 -1.64 -13.26
C ARG A 27 20.21 -2.08 -11.80
N LEU A 28 21.06 -1.51 -10.95
CA LEU A 28 21.03 -1.73 -9.50
C LEU A 28 19.76 -1.13 -8.89
N ARG A 29 19.31 0.03 -9.35
CA ARG A 29 18.06 0.67 -8.91
C ARG A 29 16.84 -0.14 -9.35
N GLU A 30 16.84 -0.68 -10.57
CA GLU A 30 15.82 -1.62 -11.05
C GLU A 30 15.86 -2.94 -10.27
N LEU A 31 17.04 -3.51 -10.02
CA LEU A 31 17.18 -4.72 -9.21
C LEU A 31 16.82 -4.50 -7.74
N LEU A 32 17.10 -3.33 -7.18
CA LEU A 32 16.66 -2.94 -5.83
C LEU A 32 15.15 -2.71 -5.81
N HIS A 33 14.57 -2.06 -6.81
CA HIS A 33 13.11 -1.94 -6.92
C HIS A 33 12.44 -3.30 -7.11
N LEU A 34 13.02 -4.20 -7.90
CA LEU A 34 12.54 -5.56 -8.10
C LEU A 34 12.70 -6.39 -6.82
N ARG A 35 13.84 -6.30 -6.13
CA ARG A 35 14.11 -6.99 -4.86
C ARG A 35 13.26 -6.44 -3.72
N LEU A 36 12.97 -5.13 -3.67
CA LEU A 36 12.02 -4.55 -2.71
C LEU A 36 10.58 -4.97 -3.05
N LYS A 37 10.22 -5.09 -4.34
CA LYS A 37 8.93 -5.64 -4.81
C LYS A 37 8.82 -7.15 -4.62
N GLU A 38 9.93 -7.85 -4.48
CA GLU A 38 10.01 -9.28 -4.17
C GLU A 38 9.96 -9.51 -2.65
N ASN A 39 10.67 -8.70 -1.85
CA ASN A 39 10.65 -8.76 -0.39
C ASN A 39 9.33 -8.29 0.26
N HIS A 40 8.47 -7.58 -0.48
CA HIS A 40 7.11 -7.25 0.00
C HIS A 40 6.03 -8.21 -0.53
N ARG A 41 6.40 -9.32 -1.17
CA ARG A 41 5.46 -10.40 -1.50
C ARG A 41 5.58 -11.53 -0.48
N CYS A 42 4.54 -11.67 0.34
CA CYS A 42 4.19 -12.93 1.02
C CYS A 42 5.24 -13.59 1.93
N GLU A 43 6.02 -12.87 2.76
CA GLU A 43 6.88 -13.55 3.76
C GLU A 43 6.22 -13.80 5.14
N SER A 44 5.00 -13.34 5.41
CA SER A 44 4.34 -13.61 6.71
C SER A 44 2.96 -14.25 6.65
N PHE A 45 2.40 -14.56 5.47
CA PHE A 45 1.10 -15.23 5.37
C PHE A 45 1.10 -16.23 4.21
N PRO A 46 0.60 -17.47 4.42
CA PRO A 46 0.47 -18.44 3.34
C PRO A 46 -0.49 -17.88 2.28
N CYS A 47 0.05 -17.57 1.11
CA CYS A 47 -0.71 -17.13 -0.04
C CYS A 47 -1.36 -18.35 -0.72
N ASP A 48 -2.24 -19.06 0.00
CA ASP A 48 -3.21 -20.02 -0.58
C ASP A 48 -4.40 -19.28 -1.23
N GLY A 49 -4.40 -17.94 -1.22
CA GLY A 49 -5.16 -17.12 -2.16
C GLY A 49 -6.67 -17.01 -1.89
N HIS A 50 -7.16 -17.36 -0.71
CA HIS A 50 -8.59 -17.40 -0.47
C HIS A 50 -9.21 -16.06 -0.04
N PHE A 51 -8.71 -15.42 1.01
CA PHE A 51 -9.42 -14.31 1.66
C PHE A 51 -8.50 -13.22 2.21
N ALA A 52 -8.91 -11.96 2.09
CA ALA A 52 -8.33 -10.83 2.82
C ALA A 52 -9.42 -9.96 3.45
N LEU A 53 -9.12 -9.31 4.57
CA LEU A 53 -9.91 -8.18 5.04
C LEU A 53 -9.27 -6.90 4.51
N THR A 54 -10.10 -5.93 4.19
CA THR A 54 -9.68 -4.69 3.56
C THR A 54 -10.42 -3.51 4.17
N THR A 55 -9.76 -2.36 4.21
CA THR A 55 -10.36 -1.07 4.50
C THR A 55 -9.69 0.00 3.62
N PHE A 56 -10.19 1.23 3.66
CA PHE A 56 -9.69 2.33 2.83
C PHE A 56 -9.55 3.61 3.64
N LEU A 57 -8.42 4.30 3.48
CA LEU A 57 -8.12 5.59 4.09
C LEU A 57 -7.69 6.58 2.99
N ALA A 58 -8.39 7.71 2.89
CA ALA A 58 -8.09 8.78 1.95
C ALA A 58 -7.48 10.00 2.65
N GLY A 59 -6.59 10.72 1.96
CA GLY A 59 -5.90 11.90 2.49
C GLY A 59 -6.74 13.18 2.53
N ASP A 60 -7.94 13.21 1.94
CA ASP A 60 -8.82 14.40 1.96
C ASP A 60 -9.26 14.82 3.38
N TYR A 61 -9.09 13.94 4.38
CA TYR A 61 -9.34 14.21 5.80
C TYR A 61 -8.06 14.50 6.59
N ASP A 62 -6.91 14.52 5.92
CA ASP A 62 -5.66 14.96 6.54
C ASP A 62 -5.82 16.44 6.89
N GLY A 63 -5.66 16.73 8.18
CA GLY A 63 -5.66 18.09 8.72
C GLY A 63 -4.67 19.01 8.01
N LYS A 64 -4.70 20.30 8.37
CA LYS A 64 -3.77 21.28 7.81
C LYS A 64 -2.34 20.96 8.24
N GLU A 65 -1.38 21.51 7.50
CA GLU A 65 0.04 21.44 7.85
C GLU A 65 0.25 21.94 9.30
N GLY A 66 0.67 21.03 10.19
CA GLY A 66 0.80 21.27 11.63
C GLY A 66 -0.12 20.43 12.52
N ASP A 67 -1.17 19.82 11.97
CA ASP A 67 -2.08 18.95 12.72
C ASP A 67 -1.40 17.61 13.08
N HIS A 68 -1.82 17.03 14.20
CA HIS A 68 -1.35 15.70 14.62
C HIS A 68 -2.10 14.61 13.86
N ASP A 69 -1.45 13.47 13.62
CA ASP A 69 -2.10 12.35 12.92
C ASP A 69 -3.35 11.87 13.66
N ASP A 70 -3.35 11.94 14.99
CA ASP A 70 -4.48 11.54 15.84
C ASP A 70 -5.69 12.51 15.76
N ASP A 71 -5.55 13.67 15.11
CA ASP A 71 -6.67 14.57 14.82
C ASP A 71 -7.51 14.09 13.63
N ASP A 72 -6.96 13.21 12.78
CA ASP A 72 -7.72 12.55 11.73
C ASP A 72 -8.51 11.36 12.29
N THR A 73 -9.82 11.57 12.40
CA THR A 73 -10.76 10.57 12.92
C THR A 73 -10.80 9.29 12.09
N TYR A 74 -10.60 9.36 10.77
CA TYR A 74 -10.58 8.18 9.91
C TYR A 74 -9.30 7.37 10.08
N PHE A 75 -8.16 8.05 10.26
CA PHE A 75 -6.92 7.39 10.64
C PHE A 75 -7.04 6.70 11.99
N VAL A 76 -7.52 7.40 13.03
CA VAL A 76 -7.74 6.79 14.35
C VAL A 76 -8.69 5.61 14.26
N ALA A 77 -9.78 5.72 13.50
CA ALA A 77 -10.74 4.64 13.34
C ALA A 77 -10.16 3.44 12.56
N ALA A 78 -9.35 3.67 11.53
CA ALA A 78 -8.60 2.60 10.85
C ALA A 78 -7.66 1.86 11.81
N ARG A 79 -6.99 2.58 12.72
CA ARG A 79 -6.14 1.98 13.75
C ARG A 79 -6.94 1.19 14.78
N VAL A 80 -8.10 1.71 15.22
CA VAL A 80 -9.02 0.98 16.09
C VAL A 80 -9.49 -0.32 15.42
N LEU A 81 -9.90 -0.26 14.15
CA LEU A 81 -10.32 -1.43 13.40
C LEU A 81 -9.17 -2.46 13.25
N THR A 82 -7.95 -1.99 12.96
CA THR A 82 -6.74 -2.83 12.94
C THR A 82 -6.55 -3.54 14.28
N TYR A 83 -6.64 -2.79 15.38
CA TYR A 83 -6.53 -3.35 16.73
C TYR A 83 -7.63 -4.38 17.02
N GLN A 84 -8.89 -4.08 16.67
CA GLN A 84 -10.02 -5.00 16.87
C GLN A 84 -9.82 -6.33 16.14
N LEU A 85 -9.32 -6.28 14.91
CA LEU A 85 -9.14 -7.45 14.06
C LEU A 85 -7.89 -8.28 14.44
N LEU A 86 -6.79 -7.64 14.81
CA LEU A 86 -5.51 -8.31 14.97
C LEU A 86 -5.15 -8.59 16.44
N HIS A 87 -5.58 -7.74 17.39
CA HIS A 87 -5.03 -7.73 18.74
C HIS A 87 -6.06 -7.89 19.86
N ALA A 88 -7.30 -7.41 19.66
CA ALA A 88 -8.30 -7.37 20.73
C ALA A 88 -8.66 -8.79 21.25
N PRO A 89 -8.48 -9.10 22.55
CA PRO A 89 -8.55 -10.48 23.05
C PRO A 89 -9.85 -11.25 22.77
N ARG A 90 -10.98 -10.53 22.63
CA ARG A 90 -12.32 -11.13 22.42
C ARG A 90 -12.86 -10.98 20.99
N ILE A 91 -12.22 -10.15 20.17
CA ILE A 91 -12.74 -9.74 18.85
C ILE A 91 -11.77 -10.13 17.73
N ARG A 92 -10.47 -10.27 18.05
CA ARG A 92 -9.44 -10.63 17.08
C ARG A 92 -9.81 -11.88 16.32
N LEU A 93 -9.44 -11.87 15.04
CA LEU A 93 -9.58 -13.01 14.17
C LEU A 93 -8.81 -14.20 14.76
N GLN A 94 -9.41 -15.38 14.68
CA GLN A 94 -8.77 -16.64 15.07
C GLN A 94 -8.00 -17.23 13.89
N SER A 95 -8.45 -16.94 12.68
CA SER A 95 -7.78 -17.31 11.44
C SER A 95 -6.68 -16.29 11.10
N PRO A 96 -5.50 -16.73 10.62
CA PRO A 96 -4.42 -15.83 10.20
C PRO A 96 -4.78 -15.16 8.86
N THR A 97 -5.70 -14.20 8.89
CA THR A 97 -6.20 -13.50 7.71
C THR A 97 -5.55 -12.11 7.63
N PRO A 98 -4.96 -11.74 6.48
CA PRO A 98 -4.34 -10.43 6.32
C PRO A 98 -5.38 -9.31 6.37
N PHE A 99 -5.02 -8.21 7.03
CA PHE A 99 -5.79 -6.97 7.02
C PHE A 99 -5.05 -5.91 6.19
N ILE A 100 -5.65 -5.51 5.07
CA ILE A 100 -5.06 -4.58 4.10
C ILE A 100 -5.73 -3.22 4.26
N VAL A 101 -4.94 -2.18 4.48
CA VAL A 101 -5.39 -0.78 4.45
C VAL A 101 -4.96 -0.20 3.11
N LEU A 102 -5.93 0.03 2.24
CA LEU A 102 -5.71 0.76 0.99
C LEU A 102 -5.60 2.25 1.33
N VAL A 103 -4.54 2.91 0.87
CA VAL A 103 -4.31 4.34 1.12
C VAL A 103 -4.15 5.09 -0.18
N THR A 104 -4.68 6.31 -0.27
CA THR A 104 -4.39 7.19 -1.41
C THR A 104 -3.02 7.87 -1.23
N LYS A 105 -2.40 8.33 -2.32
CA LYS A 105 -1.06 8.96 -2.31
C LYS A 105 -0.95 10.18 -1.38
N ASP A 106 -2.05 10.88 -1.17
CA ASP A 106 -2.18 12.10 -0.36
C ASP A 106 -2.30 11.83 1.14
N VAL A 107 -2.49 10.58 1.56
CA VAL A 107 -2.37 10.20 2.98
C VAL A 107 -0.94 10.46 3.45
N ARG A 108 -0.80 11.29 4.48
CA ARG A 108 0.46 11.71 5.10
C ARG A 108 1.36 10.51 5.40
N GLU A 109 2.64 10.65 5.06
CA GLU A 109 3.59 9.55 5.15
C GLU A 109 3.76 9.02 6.59
N SER A 110 3.64 9.86 7.62
CA SER A 110 3.75 9.43 9.03
C SER A 110 2.70 8.38 9.44
N LYS A 111 1.53 8.39 8.79
CA LYS A 111 0.43 7.46 9.08
C LYS A 111 0.71 6.04 8.61
N ARG A 112 1.48 5.87 7.53
CA ARG A 112 1.67 4.57 6.87
C ARG A 112 2.56 3.63 7.69
N PRO A 113 3.75 4.05 8.19
CA PRO A 113 4.52 3.23 9.13
C PRO A 113 3.72 2.90 10.38
N ARG A 114 2.93 3.84 10.90
CA ARG A 114 2.13 3.61 12.10
C ARG A 114 1.10 2.48 11.92
N LEU A 115 0.40 2.45 10.79
CA LEU A 115 -0.52 1.36 10.45
C LEU A 115 0.19 0.02 10.28
N ARG A 116 1.40 0.02 9.69
CA ARG A 116 2.23 -1.19 9.57
C ARG A 116 2.71 -1.69 10.93
N ASP A 117 3.09 -0.80 11.82
CA ASP A 117 3.49 -1.11 13.20
C ASP A 117 2.31 -1.68 14.01
N ASP A 118 1.08 -1.23 13.72
CA ASP A 118 -0.13 -1.82 14.27
C ASP A 118 -0.45 -3.20 13.66
N GLY A 119 0.28 -3.65 12.64
CA GLY A 119 0.19 -4.98 12.03
C GLY A 119 -0.59 -5.05 10.72
N ALA A 120 -1.07 -3.93 10.18
CA ALA A 120 -1.77 -3.90 8.90
C ALA A 120 -0.82 -3.90 7.69
N SER A 121 -1.26 -4.51 6.59
CA SER A 121 -0.62 -4.36 5.29
C SER A 121 -1.08 -3.06 4.63
N VAL A 122 -0.20 -2.09 4.45
CA VAL A 122 -0.54 -0.80 3.83
C VAL A 122 -0.20 -0.82 2.34
N VAL A 123 -1.21 -0.64 1.49
CA VAL A 123 -1.07 -0.64 0.03
C VAL A 123 -1.54 0.70 -0.52
N GLU A 124 -0.65 1.41 -1.22
CA GLU A 124 -1.02 2.64 -1.91
C GLU A 124 -1.80 2.33 -3.19
N VAL A 125 -2.87 3.09 -3.43
CA VAL A 125 -3.69 3.01 -4.63
C VAL A 125 -3.92 4.40 -5.22
N ASP A 126 -3.92 4.46 -6.55
CA ASP A 126 -4.30 5.66 -7.27
C ASP A 126 -5.81 5.89 -7.18
N GLN A 127 -6.23 7.16 -7.19
CA GLN A 127 -7.63 7.51 -7.42
C GLN A 127 -8.14 6.86 -8.71
N ILE A 128 -9.40 6.45 -8.72
CA ILE A 128 -10.01 5.90 -9.92
C ILE A 128 -10.36 7.05 -10.86
N GLU A 129 -9.81 7.02 -12.07
CA GLU A 129 -10.19 7.94 -13.12
C GLU A 129 -11.64 7.70 -13.54
N HIS A 130 -12.41 8.78 -13.66
CA HIS A 130 -13.80 8.74 -14.06
C HIS A 130 -14.11 9.83 -15.08
N ASN A 131 -14.98 9.53 -16.03
CA ASN A 131 -15.45 10.47 -17.06
C ASN A 131 -16.82 11.08 -16.72
N ILE A 132 -17.36 10.76 -15.54
CA ILE A 132 -18.60 11.35 -15.03
C ILE A 132 -18.30 12.63 -14.26
N SER A 133 -19.18 13.63 -14.38
CA SER A 133 -19.12 14.82 -13.55
C SER A 133 -19.60 14.46 -12.14
N ILE A 134 -18.69 14.55 -11.17
CA ILE A 134 -18.98 14.33 -9.76
C ILE A 134 -19.24 15.69 -9.13
N SER A 135 -20.50 15.95 -8.75
CA SER A 135 -20.91 17.21 -8.14
C SER A 135 -20.46 17.36 -6.69
N GLU A 136 -20.15 16.24 -6.04
CA GLU A 136 -19.81 16.15 -4.62
C GLU A 136 -18.40 15.55 -4.48
N PRO A 137 -17.36 16.35 -4.22
CA PRO A 137 -15.96 15.90 -4.23
C PRO A 137 -15.69 14.62 -3.42
N ARG A 138 -16.35 14.43 -2.27
CA ARG A 138 -16.16 13.21 -1.45
C ARG A 138 -16.55 11.91 -2.17
N TRP A 139 -17.38 11.98 -3.22
CA TRP A 139 -17.76 10.79 -3.99
C TRP A 139 -16.59 10.23 -4.81
N VAL A 140 -15.58 11.04 -5.15
CA VAL A 140 -14.34 10.57 -5.79
C VAL A 140 -13.68 9.50 -4.92
N GLN A 141 -13.64 9.73 -3.60
CA GLN A 141 -13.08 8.78 -2.64
C GLN A 141 -13.97 7.55 -2.48
N THR A 142 -15.29 7.73 -2.53
CA THR A 142 -16.24 6.59 -2.53
C THR A 142 -16.02 5.67 -3.73
N ILE A 143 -15.76 6.22 -4.92
CA ILE A 143 -15.42 5.42 -6.09
C ILE A 143 -14.05 4.76 -5.90
N THR A 144 -13.06 5.49 -5.37
CA THR A 144 -11.70 4.95 -5.16
C THR A 144 -11.67 3.74 -4.22
N LYS A 145 -12.64 3.58 -3.31
CA LYS A 145 -12.83 2.34 -2.52
C LYS A 145 -12.92 1.08 -3.39
N LEU A 146 -13.40 1.18 -4.63
CA LEU A 146 -13.48 0.06 -5.58
C LEU A 146 -12.11 -0.49 -6.00
N ARG A 147 -11.00 0.17 -5.64
CA ARG A 147 -9.63 -0.39 -5.75
C ARG A 147 -9.46 -1.68 -4.96
N VAL A 148 -10.38 -2.01 -4.04
CA VAL A 148 -10.46 -3.34 -3.41
C VAL A 148 -10.57 -4.48 -4.44
N PHE A 149 -11.11 -4.23 -5.64
CA PHE A 149 -11.21 -5.20 -6.71
C PHE A 149 -9.99 -5.25 -7.64
N ASP A 150 -8.99 -4.37 -7.43
CA ASP A 150 -7.77 -4.38 -8.22
C ASP A 150 -6.90 -5.56 -7.77
N PRO A 151 -6.68 -6.58 -8.63
CA PRO A 151 -5.92 -7.78 -8.25
C PRO A 151 -4.43 -7.48 -8.00
N THR A 152 -3.96 -6.30 -8.41
CA THR A 152 -2.59 -5.85 -8.11
C THR A 152 -2.48 -5.25 -6.71
N ALA A 153 -3.56 -4.66 -6.19
CA ALA A 153 -3.64 -4.09 -4.85
C ALA A 153 -4.09 -5.13 -3.81
N VAL A 154 -5.07 -5.95 -4.17
CA VAL A 154 -5.67 -6.99 -3.32
C VAL A 154 -5.61 -8.34 -4.05
N PRO A 155 -4.46 -9.04 -4.00
CA PRO A 155 -4.23 -10.29 -4.74
C PRO A 155 -4.89 -11.52 -4.06
N TYR A 156 -6.18 -11.44 -3.75
CA TYR A 156 -6.95 -12.48 -3.04
C TYR A 156 -8.23 -12.82 -3.81
N SER A 157 -8.64 -14.09 -3.81
CA SER A 157 -9.86 -14.52 -4.51
C SER A 157 -11.16 -13.98 -3.87
N THR A 158 -11.09 -13.50 -2.63
CA THR A 158 -12.21 -12.89 -1.91
C THR A 158 -11.67 -11.82 -0.98
N ALA A 159 -12.34 -10.67 -0.94
CA ALA A 159 -12.02 -9.58 -0.03
C ALA A 159 -13.28 -9.21 0.76
N LEU A 160 -13.17 -9.15 2.09
CA LEU A 160 -14.16 -8.47 2.93
C LEU A 160 -13.74 -7.01 3.06
N TYR A 161 -14.60 -6.12 2.62
CA TYR A 161 -14.40 -4.70 2.82
C TYR A 161 -15.14 -4.24 4.08
N LEU A 162 -14.41 -3.58 4.98
CA LEU A 162 -14.93 -2.96 6.19
C LEU A 162 -14.60 -1.47 6.11
N ASP A 163 -15.62 -0.61 6.16
CA ASP A 163 -15.37 0.82 6.29
C ASP A 163 -14.71 1.14 7.63
N THR A 164 -13.86 2.16 7.64
CA THR A 164 -13.12 2.60 8.84
C THR A 164 -14.04 3.08 9.95
N ASP A 165 -15.26 3.51 9.65
CA ASP A 165 -16.27 3.98 10.61
C ASP A 165 -17.15 2.85 11.19
N ILE A 166 -16.76 1.59 10.98
CA ILE A 166 -17.39 0.42 11.62
C ILE A 166 -16.68 0.09 12.93
N VAL A 167 -17.47 -0.25 13.95
CA VAL A 167 -16.97 -0.81 15.22
C VAL A 167 -17.43 -2.25 15.35
N LEU A 168 -16.48 -3.17 15.48
CA LEU A 168 -16.78 -4.58 15.72
C LEU A 168 -17.19 -4.77 17.18
N THR A 169 -18.31 -5.47 17.41
CA THR A 169 -18.79 -5.80 18.77
C THR A 169 -18.56 -7.26 19.13
N ARG A 170 -18.21 -8.10 18.15
CA ARG A 170 -17.98 -9.55 18.25
C ARG A 170 -16.97 -9.98 17.18
N LEU A 171 -16.37 -11.16 17.37
CA LEU A 171 -15.55 -11.81 16.35
C LEU A 171 -16.39 -12.09 15.09
N ILE A 172 -15.75 -12.01 13.92
CA ILE A 172 -16.43 -12.11 12.62
C ILE A 172 -15.95 -13.29 11.77
N ASP A 173 -15.14 -14.21 12.30
CA ASP A 173 -14.59 -15.35 11.56
C ASP A 173 -15.64 -16.21 10.84
N SER A 174 -16.90 -16.22 11.32
CA SER A 174 -17.98 -16.97 10.69
C SER A 174 -18.25 -16.53 9.24
N ILE A 175 -17.90 -15.31 8.86
CA ILE A 175 -18.08 -14.81 7.48
C ILE A 175 -17.22 -15.57 6.47
N PHE A 176 -16.12 -16.18 6.90
CA PHE A 176 -15.27 -16.99 6.02
C PHE A 176 -15.90 -18.36 5.70
N SER A 177 -16.89 -18.77 6.49
CA SER A 177 -17.56 -20.07 6.37
C SER A 177 -18.96 -19.97 5.74
N ASP A 178 -19.39 -18.77 5.34
CA ASP A 178 -20.70 -18.54 4.76
C ASP A 178 -20.75 -19.17 3.34
N PRO A 179 -21.75 -20.03 3.02
CA PRO A 179 -21.87 -20.61 1.69
C PRO A 179 -22.03 -19.52 0.63
N LYS A 180 -21.19 -19.60 -0.41
CA LYS A 180 -21.19 -18.68 -1.55
C LYS A 180 -22.24 -19.06 -2.59
#